data_AF-A0A3D1BXA3-F1
#
_entry.id   AF-A0A3D1BXA3-F1
#
_cell.length_a   1.000
_cell.length_b   1.000
_cell.length_c   1.000
_cell.angle_alpha   90.00
_cell.angle_beta   90.00
_cell.angle_gamma   90.00
#
_symmetry.space_group_name_H-M   'P 1'
#
loop_
_entity.id
_entity.type
_entity.pdbx_description
1 polymer ?
#
loop_
_entity_poly.entity_id
_entity_poly.type
_entity_poly.pdbx_seq_one_letter_code
_entity_poly.pdbx_strand_id
1 'polypeptide(L)'
;AKSKGAKIVVISMKNKSPMSDMADLTIQIGNDDSFGLTKGMPMGTTFELSTLIYLEAVISELIHAKGLTEEGMRAIHANLE
;
A
#
# COMPACT_ATOMS: atom_id res chain seq x y z
N ALA A 1 -5.05 -17.14 4.67
CA ALA A 1 -5.63 -16.45 3.50
C ALA A 1 -5.70 -17.37 2.27
N LYS A 2 -4.56 -17.77 1.67
CA LYS A 2 -4.56 -18.56 0.42
C LYS A 2 -5.26 -19.92 0.53
N SER A 3 -4.98 -20.68 1.59
CA SER A 3 -5.67 -21.96 1.87
C SER A 3 -7.17 -21.83 2.15
N LYS A 4 -7.68 -20.60 2.31
CA LYS A 4 -9.09 -20.27 2.51
C LYS A 4 -9.72 -19.61 1.27
N GLY A 5 -9.02 -19.57 0.14
CA GLY A 5 -9.54 -19.04 -1.13
C GLY A 5 -9.55 -17.51 -1.24
N ALA A 6 -8.93 -16.79 -0.30
CA ALA A 6 -8.86 -15.32 -0.38
C ALA A 6 -7.89 -14.86 -1.48
N LYS A 7 -8.24 -13.76 -2.15
CA LYS A 7 -7.32 -13.02 -3.03
C LYS A 7 -6.28 -12.28 -2.22
N ILE A 8 -5.03 -12.32 -2.66
CA ILE A 8 -3.89 -11.74 -1.96
C ILE A 8 -3.25 -10.67 -2.83
N VAL A 9 -3.15 -9.45 -2.29
CA VAL A 9 -2.34 -8.38 -2.85
C VAL A 9 -1.11 -8.20 -1.98
N VAL A 10 0.07 -8.12 -2.59
CA VAL A 10 1.34 -7.83 -1.92
C VAL A 10 1.88 -6.51 -2.44
N ILE A 11 2.13 -5.57 -1.53
CA ILE A 11 2.91 -4.36 -1.83
C ILE A 11 4.34 -4.63 -1.35
N SER A 12 5.32 -4.50 -2.24
CA SER A 12 6.69 -4.93 -1.99
C SER A 12 7.70 -3.95 -2.57
N MET A 13 8.87 -3.89 -1.94
CA MET A 13 10.04 -3.18 -2.49
C MET A 13 10.71 -3.98 -3.63
N LYS A 14 10.50 -5.31 -3.67
CA LYS A 14 11.08 -6.23 -4.65
C LYS A 14 10.03 -6.76 -5.61
N ASN A 15 10.42 -6.90 -6.87
CA ASN A 15 9.58 -7.51 -7.89
C ASN A 15 9.28 -8.99 -7.59
N LYS A 16 10.27 -9.72 -7.07
CA LYS A 16 10.15 -11.14 -6.70
C LYS A 16 10.47 -11.38 -5.24
N SER A 17 9.61 -12.14 -4.57
CA SER A 17 9.80 -12.60 -3.19
C SER A 17 8.88 -13.81 -2.93
N PRO A 18 9.13 -14.63 -1.89
CA PRO A 18 8.22 -15.69 -1.52
C PRO A 18 6.78 -15.22 -1.25
N MET A 19 6.60 -13.98 -0.78
CA MET A 19 5.26 -13.39 -0.62
C MET A 19 4.63 -13.05 -1.97
N SER A 20 5.39 -12.47 -2.90
CA SER A 20 4.94 -12.15 -4.26
C SER A 20 4.52 -13.40 -5.03
N ASP A 21 5.24 -14.51 -4.87
CA ASP A 21 4.92 -15.80 -5.51
C ASP A 21 3.58 -16.37 -5.01
N MET A 22 3.16 -15.99 -3.81
CA MET A 22 1.87 -16.36 -3.23
C MET A 22 0.75 -15.37 -3.55
N ALA A 23 1.03 -14.21 -4.13
CA ALA A 23 0.04 -13.17 -4.40
C ALA A 23 -0.73 -13.40 -5.70
N ASP A 24 -1.95 -12.89 -5.78
CA ASP A 24 -2.70 -12.74 -7.03
C ASP A 24 -2.30 -11.46 -7.76
N LEU A 25 -1.85 -10.44 -7.01
CA LEU A 25 -1.31 -9.18 -7.52
C LEU A 25 -0.12 -8.75 -6.67
N THR A 26 1.00 -8.44 -7.31
CA THR A 26 2.14 -7.78 -6.68
C THR A 26 2.25 -6.35 -7.20
N ILE A 27 2.32 -5.40 -6.28
CA ILE A 27 2.54 -3.98 -6.56
C ILE A 27 3.94 -3.65 -6.05
N GLN A 28 4.85 -3.39 -6.98
CA GLN A 28 6.19 -2.95 -6.61
C GLN A 28 6.20 -1.43 -6.39
N ILE A 29 6.68 -1.01 -5.22
CA ILE A 29 7.03 0.40 -4.98
C ILE A 29 8.48 0.58 -5.41
N GLY A 30 8.74 1.54 -6.30
CA GLY A 30 10.06 1.76 -6.88
C GLY A 30 10.53 0.59 -7.75
N ASN A 31 11.82 0.29 -7.69
CA ASN A 31 12.48 -0.83 -8.34
C ASN A 31 13.44 -1.52 -7.35
N ASP A 32 14.09 -2.61 -7.78
CA ASP A 32 14.93 -3.43 -6.89
C ASP A 32 16.12 -2.66 -6.29
N ASP A 33 16.51 -1.53 -6.88
CA ASP A 33 17.62 -0.66 -6.46
C ASP A 33 17.17 0.61 -5.72
N SER A 34 15.86 0.83 -5.55
CA SER A 34 15.32 2.10 -5.01
C SER A 34 15.57 2.33 -3.52
N PHE A 35 15.87 1.27 -2.76
CA PHE A 35 15.97 1.33 -1.29
C PHE A 35 17.30 0.77 -0.78
N GLY A 36 18.40 1.29 -1.34
CA GLY A 36 19.75 1.03 -0.85
C GLY A 36 20.02 1.68 0.53
N LEU A 37 21.23 1.44 1.06
CA LEU A 37 21.66 2.06 2.32
C LEU A 37 21.72 3.59 2.19
N THR A 38 21.12 4.30 3.15
CA THR A 38 21.05 5.77 3.15
C THR A 38 21.56 6.36 4.46
N LYS A 39 21.92 7.66 4.43
CA LYS A 39 22.12 8.48 5.62
C LYS A 39 20.90 9.39 5.78
N GLY A 40 20.06 9.14 6.80
CA GLY A 40 18.90 9.97 7.12
C GLY A 40 17.60 9.18 7.28
N MET A 41 17.26 8.35 6.29
CA MET A 41 16.10 7.45 6.35
C MET A 41 16.62 6.01 6.29
N PRO A 42 17.00 5.41 7.44
CA PRO A 42 17.61 4.10 7.48
C PRO A 42 16.57 2.98 7.28
N MET A 43 17.07 1.77 7.00
CA MET A 43 16.24 0.57 6.88
C MET A 43 15.12 0.75 5.82
N GLY A 44 13.88 0.37 6.15
CA GLY A 44 12.74 0.40 5.25
C GLY A 44 12.01 1.74 5.17
N THR A 45 12.45 2.79 5.86
CA THR A 45 11.65 4.02 6.06
C THR A 45 11.18 4.65 4.75
N THR A 46 12.04 4.73 3.74
CA THR A 46 11.63 5.28 2.43
C THR A 46 10.57 4.42 1.75
N PHE A 47 10.67 3.08 1.87
CA PHE A 47 9.65 2.16 1.35
C PHE A 47 8.33 2.31 2.11
N GLU A 48 8.37 2.43 3.43
CA GLU A 48 7.20 2.59 4.30
C GLU A 48 6.44 3.89 3.96
N LEU A 49 7.14 5.01 3.90
CA LEU A 49 6.55 6.31 3.54
C LEU A 49 6.01 6.32 2.10
N SER A 50 6.76 5.72 1.16
CA SER A 50 6.29 5.61 -0.23
C SER A 50 5.05 4.74 -0.34
N THR A 51 4.97 3.67 0.45
CA THR A 51 3.79 2.79 0.52
C THR A 51 2.59 3.51 1.10
N LEU A 52 2.78 4.31 2.16
CA LEU A 52 1.72 5.15 2.73
C LEU A 52 1.18 6.11 1.67
N ILE A 53 2.06 6.89 1.02
CA ILE A 53 1.66 7.84 -0.02
C ILE A 53 0.93 7.14 -1.18
N TYR A 54 1.42 5.97 -1.59
CA TYR A 54 0.75 5.16 -2.62
C TYR A 54 -0.67 4.75 -2.20
N LEU A 55 -0.85 4.29 -0.96
CA LEU A 55 -2.16 3.89 -0.46
C LEU A 55 -3.12 5.08 -0.34
N GLU A 56 -2.64 6.24 0.12
CA GLU A 56 -3.45 7.48 0.13
C GLU A 56 -3.86 7.89 -1.29
N ALA A 57 -2.97 7.75 -2.27
CA ALA A 57 -3.30 8.01 -3.67
C ALA A 57 -4.36 7.02 -4.21
N VAL A 58 -4.29 5.74 -3.84
CA VAL A 58 -5.31 4.75 -4.19
C VAL A 58 -6.66 5.10 -3.56
N ILE A 59 -6.68 5.56 -2.31
CA ILE A 59 -7.92 6.03 -1.66
C ILE A 59 -8.48 7.25 -2.40
N SER A 60 -7.64 8.22 -2.75
CA SER A 60 -8.04 9.40 -3.53
C SER A 60 -8.69 9.01 -4.87
N GLU A 61 -8.07 8.09 -5.61
CA GLU A 61 -8.62 7.58 -6.87
C GLU A 61 -9.97 6.87 -6.64
N LEU A 62 -10.10 6.06 -5.59
CA LEU A 62 -11.35 5.39 -5.25
C LEU A 62 -12.47 6.38 -4.87
N ILE A 63 -12.14 7.43 -4.13
CA ILE A 63 -13.08 8.52 -3.79
C ILE A 63 -13.58 9.18 -5.07
N HIS A 64 -12.66 9.54 -5.97
CA HIS A 64 -13.01 10.16 -7.25
C HIS A 64 -13.86 9.24 -8.12
N ALA A 65 -13.41 8.00 -8.34
CA ALA A 65 -14.08 7.02 -9.20
C ALA A 65 -15.47 6.62 -8.68
N LYS A 66 -15.72 6.73 -7.37
CA LYS A 66 -17.01 6.41 -6.74
C LYS A 66 -17.86 7.64 -6.42
N GLY A 67 -17.35 8.86 -6.67
CA GLY A 67 -18.04 10.10 -6.36
C GLY A 67 -18.32 10.27 -4.85
N LEU A 68 -17.41 9.84 -3.99
CA LEU A 68 -17.55 9.97 -2.53
C LEU A 68 -17.25 11.40 -2.09
N THR A 69 -17.87 11.84 -0.99
CA THR A 69 -17.65 13.18 -0.42
C THR A 69 -17.00 13.09 0.96
N GLU A 70 -16.38 14.18 1.40
CA GLU A 70 -15.78 14.29 2.72
C GLU A 70 -16.81 14.10 3.84
N GLU A 71 -18.00 14.68 3.70
CA GLU A 71 -19.08 14.54 4.68
C GLU A 71 -19.51 13.07 4.82
N GLY A 72 -19.62 12.35 3.71
CA GLY A 72 -19.97 10.93 3.71
C GLY A 72 -18.92 10.07 4.41
N MET A 73 -17.63 10.37 4.20
CA MET A 73 -16.54 9.67 4.90
C MET A 73 -16.49 10.02 6.39
N ARG A 74 -16.72 11.28 6.75
CA ARG A 74 -16.74 11.73 8.15
C ARG A 74 -17.86 11.06 8.95
N ALA A 75 -18.99 10.77 8.33
CA ALA A 75 -20.13 10.11 8.97
C ALA A 75 -19.82 8.67 9.43
N ILE A 76 -18.80 8.02 8.88
CA ILE A 76 -18.38 6.65 9.24
C ILE A 76 -17.04 6.60 9.99
N HIS A 77 -16.40 7.75 10.22
CA HIS A 77 -15.15 7.84 10.96
C HIS A 77 -15.41 7.63 12.47
N ALA A 78 -14.50 6.95 13.15
CA ALA A 78 -14.57 6.78 14.61
C ALA A 78 -14.49 8.16 15.30
N ASN A 79 -15.20 8.34 16.41
CA ASN A 79 -15.37 9.65 17.07
C ASN A 79 -15.14 9.58 18.60
N LEU A 80 -14.45 8.54 19.07
CA LEU A 80 -14.21 8.25 20.49
C LEU A 80 -12.79 8.66 20.95
N GLU A 81 -12.12 9.47 20.14
CA GLU A 81 -10.77 10.00 20.43
C GLU A 81 -10.83 11.34 21.17
#